data_AF-A0A8X7QB77-F1
#
_entry.id   AF-A0A8X7QB77-F1
#
_cell.length_a   1.000
_cell.length_b   1.000
_cell.length_c   1.000
_cell.angle_alpha   90.00
_cell.angle_beta   90.00
_cell.angle_gamma   90.00
#
_symmetry.space_group_name_H-M   'P 1'
#
loop_
_entity.id
_entity.type
_entity.pdbx_description
1 polymer ?
#
loop_
_entity_poly.entity_id
_entity_poly.type
_entity_poly.pdbx_seq_one_letter_code
_entity_poly.pdbx_strand_id
1 'polypeptide(L)'
;MHTGRLGIARLKDELEISLPRERESSEKEVNHAYRRGKREIVEVMKSRRDKFSQKFGELKGRYKALADYRECRGTVGGLYLTQLPNYSFSNEYAKQTGHMAEKDKDFKISEVEEDIWEQWEPVPVSPDTVEAETGDLGEAGEVDQPVAPLDVNDYSIGISMSGDFDLGD
;
A
#
# COMPACT_ATOMS: atom_id res chain seq x y z
N MET A 1 48.68 -27.55 42.24
CA MET A 1 47.39 -27.45 41.50
C MET A 1 46.36 -26.51 42.18
N HIS A 2 46.75 -25.53 43.00
CA HIS A 2 45.79 -24.64 43.70
C HIS A 2 45.59 -23.27 43.03
N THR A 3 46.53 -22.83 42.19
CA THR A 3 46.44 -21.57 41.44
C THR A 3 45.39 -21.59 40.33
N GLY A 4 45.09 -22.76 39.74
CA GLY A 4 44.08 -22.90 38.69
C GLY A 4 42.63 -22.75 39.17
N ARG A 5 42.32 -23.18 40.41
CA ARG A 5 40.95 -23.10 40.96
C ARG A 5 40.52 -21.67 41.29
N LEU A 6 41.45 -20.85 41.79
CA LEU A 6 41.16 -19.46 42.16
C LEU A 6 40.92 -18.58 40.92
N GLY A 7 41.61 -18.86 39.81
CA GLY A 7 41.40 -18.17 38.54
C GLY A 7 40.03 -18.47 37.93
N ILE A 8 39.55 -19.71 38.03
CA ILE A 8 38.22 -20.10 37.53
C ILE A 8 37.11 -19.43 38.33
N ALA A 9 37.24 -19.33 39.66
CA ALA A 9 36.25 -18.65 40.50
C ALA A 9 36.11 -17.17 40.11
N ARG A 10 37.23 -16.45 39.91
CA ARG A 10 37.21 -15.04 39.53
C ARG A 10 36.58 -14.78 38.16
N LEU A 11 36.85 -15.64 37.17
CA LEU A 11 36.24 -15.53 35.84
C LEU A 11 34.73 -15.79 35.86
N LYS A 12 34.25 -16.66 36.75
CA LYS A 12 32.82 -16.92 36.93
C LYS A 12 32.10 -15.71 37.51
N ASP A 13 32.65 -15.09 38.56
CA ASP A 13 32.06 -13.88 39.16
C ASP A 13 32.02 -12.73 38.14
N GLU A 14 33.07 -12.57 37.31
CA GLU A 14 33.12 -11.55 36.27
C GLU A 14 32.07 -11.77 35.18
N LEU A 15 31.90 -13.02 34.72
CA LEU A 15 30.86 -13.40 33.77
C LEU A 15 29.45 -13.21 34.34
N GLU A 16 29.23 -13.55 35.61
CA GLU A 16 27.94 -13.40 36.30
C GLU A 16 27.54 -11.92 36.41
N ILE A 17 28.51 -11.01 36.50
CA ILE A 17 28.28 -9.57 36.52
C ILE A 17 28.11 -8.98 35.11
N SER A 18 28.86 -9.47 34.10
CA SER A 18 28.84 -8.89 32.75
C SER A 18 27.63 -9.31 31.93
N LEU A 19 27.22 -10.59 32.01
CA LEU A 19 26.19 -11.16 31.15
C LEU A 19 24.81 -10.48 31.28
N PRO A 20 24.31 -10.14 32.49
CA PRO A 20 23.05 -9.41 32.63
C PRO A 20 23.14 -7.99 32.05
N ARG A 21 24.30 -7.33 32.22
CA ARG A 21 24.52 -5.97 31.69
C ARG A 21 24.58 -5.96 30.17
N GLU A 22 25.21 -6.96 29.58
CA GLU A 22 25.25 -7.16 28.12
C GLU A 22 23.84 -7.41 27.57
N ARG A 23 23.05 -8.27 28.21
CA ARG A 23 21.63 -8.50 27.83
C ARG A 23 20.79 -7.23 27.92
N GLU A 24 20.91 -6.47 29.00
CA GLU A 24 20.19 -5.19 29.11
C GLU A 24 20.63 -4.19 28.02
N SER A 25 21.91 -4.17 27.66
CA SER A 25 22.41 -3.30 26.59
C SER A 25 21.88 -3.72 25.22
N SER A 26 21.85 -5.02 24.92
CA SER A 26 21.31 -5.52 23.64
C SER A 26 19.81 -5.32 23.55
N GLU A 27 19.05 -5.52 24.63
CA GLU A 27 17.61 -5.20 24.67
C GLU A 27 17.33 -3.71 24.41
N LYS A 28 18.16 -2.81 24.96
CA LYS A 28 18.04 -1.37 24.71
C LYS A 28 18.32 -1.04 23.25
N GLU A 29 19.31 -1.68 22.64
CA GLU A 29 19.65 -1.50 21.23
C GLU A 29 18.55 -2.00 20.30
N VAL A 30 18.03 -3.22 20.53
CA VAL A 30 16.90 -3.79 19.79
C VAL A 30 15.67 -2.89 19.90
N ASN A 31 15.34 -2.42 21.11
CA ASN A 31 14.21 -1.50 21.31
C ASN A 31 14.42 -0.16 20.56
N HIS A 32 15.65 0.33 20.52
CA HIS A 32 15.97 1.55 19.78
C HIS A 32 15.80 1.36 18.26
N ALA A 33 16.33 0.26 17.72
CA ALA A 33 16.19 -0.12 16.32
C ALA A 33 14.71 -0.30 15.94
N TYR A 34 13.93 -1.02 16.75
CA TYR A 34 12.50 -1.20 16.52
C TYR A 34 11.72 0.12 16.51
N ARG A 35 11.98 1.02 17.48
CA ARG A 35 11.34 2.35 17.50
C ARG A 35 11.75 3.19 16.31
N ARG A 36 12.98 3.05 15.83
CA ARG A 36 13.47 3.72 14.62
C ARG A 36 12.75 3.21 13.37
N GLY A 37 12.71 1.89 13.16
CA GLY A 37 12.02 1.28 12.02
C GLY A 37 10.53 1.65 11.97
N LYS A 38 9.85 1.70 13.12
CA LYS A 38 8.46 2.20 13.21
C LYS A 38 8.31 3.63 12.68
N ARG A 39 9.21 4.54 13.05
CA ARG A 39 9.17 5.93 12.56
C ARG A 39 9.42 5.99 11.06
N GLU A 40 10.37 5.21 10.56
CA GLU A 40 10.68 5.15 9.13
C GLU A 40 9.48 4.66 8.31
N ILE A 41 8.79 3.60 8.77
CA ILE A 41 7.56 3.12 8.11
C ILE A 41 6.47 4.19 8.12
N VAL A 42 6.26 4.89 9.25
CA VAL A 42 5.26 5.97 9.36
C VAL A 42 5.55 7.09 8.35
N GLU A 43 6.81 7.52 8.24
CA GLU A 43 7.20 8.56 7.28
C GLU A 43 7.03 8.11 5.82
N VAL A 44 7.37 6.85 5.50
CA VAL A 44 7.12 6.29 4.16
C VAL A 44 5.64 6.28 3.84
N MET A 45 4.79 5.83 4.77
CA MET A 45 3.34 5.79 4.57
C MET A 45 2.74 7.19 4.42
N LYS A 46 3.24 8.18 5.17
CA LYS A 46 2.83 9.57 5.02
C LYS A 46 3.16 10.11 3.64
N SER A 47 4.39 9.88 3.16
CA SER A 47 4.83 10.27 1.81
C SER A 47 3.98 9.61 0.72
N ARG A 48 3.70 8.30 0.84
CA ARG A 48 2.83 7.57 -0.11
C ARG A 48 1.41 8.11 -0.13
N ARG A 49 0.81 8.38 1.04
CA ARG A 49 -0.52 8.98 1.14
C ARG A 49 -0.58 10.34 0.46
N ASP A 50 0.44 11.17 0.65
CA ASP A 50 0.48 12.51 0.06
C ASP A 50 0.63 12.44 -1.47
N LYS A 51 1.50 11.55 -1.97
CA LYS A 51 1.63 11.25 -3.42
C LYS A 51 0.33 10.70 -4.01
N PHE A 52 -0.28 9.72 -3.36
CA PHE A 52 -1.56 9.14 -3.77
C PHE A 52 -2.63 10.23 -3.86
N SER A 53 -2.75 11.06 -2.83
CA SER A 53 -3.75 12.13 -2.79
C SER A 53 -3.58 13.12 -3.94
N GLN A 54 -2.33 13.47 -4.27
CA GLN A 54 -2.01 14.33 -5.41
C GLN A 54 -2.40 13.67 -6.74
N LYS A 55 -1.93 12.45 -7.00
CA LYS A 55 -2.16 11.73 -8.26
C LYS A 55 -3.63 11.37 -8.45
N PHE A 56 -4.32 10.99 -7.39
CA PHE A 56 -5.76 10.75 -7.42
C PHE A 56 -6.56 12.02 -7.73
N GLY A 57 -6.15 13.16 -7.17
CA GLY A 57 -6.72 14.47 -7.54
C GLY A 57 -6.54 14.80 -9.01
N GLU A 58 -5.35 14.54 -9.55
CA GLU A 58 -5.04 14.70 -10.97
C GLU A 58 -5.90 13.76 -11.85
N LEU A 59 -6.01 12.49 -11.48
CA LEU A 59 -6.84 11.50 -12.16
C LEU A 59 -8.30 11.94 -12.24
N LYS A 60 -8.86 12.39 -11.10
CA LYS A 60 -10.22 12.93 -11.03
C LYS A 60 -10.41 14.13 -11.95
N GLY A 61 -9.42 15.04 -12.00
CA GLY A 61 -9.43 16.18 -12.91
C GLY A 61 -9.45 15.78 -14.38
N ARG A 62 -8.65 14.78 -14.78
CA ARG A 62 -8.58 14.27 -16.15
C ARG A 62 -9.88 13.59 -16.57
N TYR A 63 -10.47 12.76 -15.71
CA TYR A 63 -11.78 12.17 -15.99
C TYR A 63 -12.90 13.21 -16.11
N LYS A 64 -12.86 14.25 -15.28
CA LYS A 64 -13.80 15.37 -15.41
C LYS A 64 -13.66 16.06 -16.77
N ALA A 65 -12.44 16.41 -17.16
CA ALA A 65 -12.18 17.03 -18.47
C ALA A 65 -12.63 16.12 -19.64
N LEU A 66 -12.41 14.82 -19.54
CA LEU A 66 -12.89 13.84 -20.52
C LEU A 66 -14.42 13.78 -20.57
N ALA A 67 -15.10 13.85 -19.42
CA ALA A 67 -16.56 13.93 -19.35
C ALA A 67 -17.10 15.23 -19.98
N ASP A 68 -16.54 16.38 -19.62
CA ASP A 68 -16.92 17.69 -20.17
C ASP A 68 -16.71 17.72 -21.70
N TYR A 69 -15.62 17.12 -22.21
CA TYR A 69 -15.39 16.96 -23.64
C TYR A 69 -16.47 16.11 -24.32
N ARG A 70 -16.86 14.98 -23.71
CA ARG A 70 -17.93 14.12 -24.23
C ARG A 70 -19.26 14.86 -24.29
N GLU A 71 -19.59 15.65 -23.27
CA GLU A 71 -20.81 16.46 -23.22
C GLU A 71 -20.82 17.54 -24.31
N CYS A 72 -19.74 18.33 -24.44
CA CYS A 72 -19.63 19.37 -25.45
C CYS A 72 -19.71 18.80 -26.88
N ARG A 73 -19.05 17.67 -27.15
CA ARG A 73 -19.11 17.00 -28.46
C ARG A 73 -20.50 16.43 -28.76
N GLY A 74 -21.14 15.79 -27.77
CA GLY A 74 -22.48 15.22 -27.94
C GLY A 74 -23.54 16.28 -28.23
N THR A 75 -23.44 17.44 -27.58
CA THR A 75 -24.41 18.55 -27.71
C THR A 75 -24.16 19.42 -28.95
N VAL A 76 -22.91 19.86 -29.19
CA VAL A 76 -22.57 20.78 -30.30
C VAL A 76 -22.45 20.05 -31.64
N GLY A 77 -21.93 18.81 -31.66
CA GLY A 77 -21.81 18.01 -32.87
C GLY A 77 -23.15 17.48 -33.38
N GLY A 78 -23.99 16.96 -32.49
CA GLY A 78 -25.25 16.32 -32.86
C GLY A 78 -26.27 17.25 -33.52
N LEU A 79 -26.38 18.50 -33.06
CA LEU A 79 -27.36 19.47 -33.57
C LEU A 79 -27.04 20.00 -34.97
N TYR A 80 -25.76 20.13 -35.32
CA TYR A 80 -25.35 20.57 -36.66
C TYR A 80 -25.39 19.42 -37.67
N LEU A 81 -24.90 18.23 -37.28
CA LEU A 81 -24.79 17.09 -38.18
C LEU A 81 -26.15 16.47 -38.54
N THR A 82 -27.15 16.52 -37.67
CA THR A 82 -28.52 16.00 -37.94
C THR A 82 -29.26 16.77 -39.03
N GLN A 83 -28.81 17.97 -39.40
CA GLN A 83 -29.40 18.76 -40.49
C GLN A 83 -28.89 18.34 -41.88
N LEU A 84 -27.88 17.47 -41.96
CA LEU A 84 -27.33 16.98 -43.22
C LEU A 84 -28.12 15.77 -43.73
N PRO A 85 -28.49 15.74 -45.03
CA PRO A 85 -29.29 14.64 -45.61
C PRO A 85 -28.58 13.28 -45.58
N ASN A 86 -27.26 13.26 -45.38
CA ASN A 86 -26.42 12.05 -45.39
C ASN A 86 -26.05 11.60 -43.96
N TYR A 87 -26.68 12.20 -42.94
CA TYR A 87 -26.37 11.90 -41.55
C TYR A 87 -26.83 10.49 -41.18
N SER A 88 -25.91 9.74 -40.56
CA SER A 88 -26.21 8.44 -39.97
C SER A 88 -25.67 8.43 -38.54
N PHE A 89 -26.58 8.26 -37.58
CA PHE A 89 -26.25 8.19 -36.16
C PHE A 89 -25.19 7.10 -35.88
N SER A 90 -25.33 5.92 -36.48
CA SER A 90 -24.39 4.80 -36.26
C SER A 90 -22.98 5.09 -36.77
N ASN A 91 -22.86 5.79 -37.91
CA ASN A 91 -21.55 6.17 -38.47
C ASN A 91 -20.86 7.22 -37.60
N GLU A 92 -21.60 8.25 -37.19
CA GLU A 92 -21.07 9.28 -36.28
C GLU A 92 -20.70 8.69 -34.91
N TYR A 93 -21.53 7.79 -34.37
CA TYR A 93 -21.23 7.07 -33.14
C TYR A 93 -19.94 6.22 -33.25
N ALA A 94 -19.73 5.54 -34.38
CA ALA A 94 -18.52 4.77 -34.62
C ALA A 94 -17.26 5.66 -34.71
N LYS A 95 -17.32 6.78 -35.44
CA LYS A 95 -16.24 7.77 -35.49
C LYS A 95 -15.95 8.36 -34.11
N GLN A 96 -17.01 8.68 -33.35
CA GLN A 96 -16.89 9.23 -32.01
C GLN A 96 -16.17 8.26 -31.09
N THR A 97 -16.55 6.97 -31.10
CA THR A 97 -15.90 5.93 -30.30
C THR A 97 -14.42 5.78 -30.66
N GLY A 98 -14.08 5.84 -31.96
CA GLY A 98 -12.68 5.85 -32.43
C GLY A 98 -11.88 7.05 -31.91
N HIS A 99 -12.43 8.26 -32.01
CA HIS A 99 -11.79 9.47 -31.49
C HIS A 99 -11.66 9.49 -29.96
N MET A 100 -12.54 8.81 -29.22
CA MET A 100 -12.41 8.71 -27.75
C MET A 100 -11.22 7.84 -27.35
N ALA A 101 -11.01 6.70 -28.02
CA ALA A 101 -9.85 5.84 -27.76
C ALA A 101 -8.52 6.57 -28.07
N GLU A 102 -8.52 7.49 -29.02
CA GLU A 102 -7.38 8.37 -29.30
C GLU A 102 -7.21 9.45 -28.22
N LYS A 103 -8.31 10.10 -27.80
CA LYS A 103 -8.31 11.17 -26.80
C LYS A 103 -7.93 10.70 -25.40
N ASP A 104 -8.26 9.47 -25.03
CA ASP A 104 -7.83 8.89 -23.75
C ASP A 104 -6.29 8.90 -23.61
N LYS A 105 -5.55 8.80 -24.73
CA LYS A 105 -4.09 8.97 -24.76
C LYS A 105 -3.67 10.43 -24.54
N ASP A 106 -4.39 11.40 -25.12
CA ASP A 106 -4.13 12.84 -24.93
C ASP A 106 -4.33 13.27 -23.46
N PHE A 107 -5.31 12.68 -22.77
CA PHE A 107 -5.54 12.91 -21.34
C PHE A 107 -4.54 12.15 -20.45
N LYS A 108 -3.65 11.32 -21.02
CA LYS A 108 -2.61 10.55 -20.34
C LYS A 108 -3.11 9.73 -19.15
N ILE A 109 -4.39 9.37 -19.09
CA ILE A 109 -5.07 8.81 -17.90
C ILE A 109 -4.32 7.58 -17.36
N SER A 110 -3.91 6.68 -18.25
CA SER A 110 -3.17 5.46 -17.91
C SER A 110 -1.83 5.72 -17.19
N GLU A 111 -1.13 6.81 -17.51
CA GLU A 111 0.14 7.18 -16.87
C GLU A 111 -0.09 7.52 -15.38
N VAL A 112 -1.17 8.23 -15.06
CA VAL A 112 -1.49 8.57 -13.67
C VAL A 112 -2.06 7.37 -12.89
N GLU A 113 -2.77 6.47 -13.57
CA GLU A 113 -3.20 5.21 -12.96
C GLU A 113 -2.01 4.33 -12.57
N GLU A 114 -1.00 4.25 -13.43
CA GLU A 114 0.26 3.52 -13.16
C GLU A 114 0.98 4.12 -11.93
N ASP A 115 1.15 5.43 -11.88
CA ASP A 115 1.76 6.13 -10.72
C ASP A 115 1.01 5.86 -9.40
N ILE A 116 -0.32 5.68 -9.47
CA ILE A 116 -1.16 5.32 -8.32
C ILE A 116 -0.89 3.87 -7.91
N TRP A 117 -0.77 2.94 -8.86
CA TRP A 117 -0.43 1.54 -8.60
C TRP A 117 0.92 1.38 -7.92
N GLU A 118 1.92 2.17 -8.29
CA GLU A 118 3.22 2.18 -7.62
C GLU A 118 3.12 2.48 -6.12
N GLN A 119 2.12 3.25 -5.67
CA GLN A 119 1.94 3.53 -4.24
C GLN A 119 1.48 2.30 -3.43
N TRP A 120 0.93 1.28 -4.10
CA TRP A 120 0.49 0.02 -3.50
C TRP A 120 1.61 -1.03 -3.39
N GLU A 121 2.78 -0.79 -3.97
CA GLU A 121 3.92 -1.70 -3.83
C GLU A 121 4.32 -1.86 -2.35
N PRO A 122 4.77 -3.04 -1.89
CA PRO A 122 5.24 -3.22 -0.52
C PRO A 122 6.32 -2.19 -0.12
N VAL A 123 6.37 -1.78 1.14
CA VAL A 123 7.48 -0.95 1.64
C VAL A 123 8.73 -1.83 1.70
N PRO A 124 9.85 -1.45 1.05
CA PRO A 124 11.09 -2.18 1.20
C PRO A 124 11.54 -2.11 2.65
N VAL A 125 11.61 -3.27 3.30
CA VAL A 125 12.14 -3.40 4.67
C VAL A 125 13.64 -3.67 4.54
N SER A 126 14.46 -2.89 5.24
CA SER A 126 15.90 -3.12 5.25
C SER A 126 16.21 -4.46 5.92
N PRO A 127 17.13 -5.28 5.38
CA PRO A 127 17.40 -6.66 5.84
C PRO A 127 18.13 -6.77 7.18
N ASP A 128 18.11 -5.76 8.05
CA ASP A 128 18.90 -5.70 9.30
C ASP A 128 18.41 -6.66 10.42
N THR A 129 17.67 -7.73 10.08
CA THR A 129 17.06 -8.67 11.04
C THR A 129 17.30 -10.17 10.71
N VAL A 130 18.24 -10.51 9.83
CA VAL A 130 18.67 -11.91 9.62
C VAL A 130 19.99 -12.14 10.32
N GLU A 131 19.98 -12.39 11.63
CA GLU A 131 21.02 -13.16 12.36
C GLU A 131 20.49 -13.47 13.78
N ALA A 132 19.37 -14.19 13.91
CA ALA A 132 18.94 -14.79 15.19
C ALA A 132 17.87 -15.87 14.99
N GLU A 133 18.05 -16.81 14.06
CA GLU A 133 17.26 -18.05 14.07
C GLU A 133 18.19 -19.24 13.88
N THR A 134 18.90 -19.58 14.96
CA THR A 134 19.44 -20.93 15.18
C THR A 134 19.05 -21.31 16.60
N GLY A 135 17.76 -21.56 16.79
CA GLY A 135 17.16 -21.99 18.04
C GLY A 135 16.14 -23.07 17.75
N ASP A 136 16.59 -24.31 17.88
CA ASP A 136 15.90 -25.59 18.07
C ASP A 136 14.40 -25.70 17.71
N LEU A 137 14.11 -26.66 16.83
CA LEU A 137 12.78 -27.07 16.39
C LEU A 137 12.07 -27.84 17.51
N GLY A 138 11.64 -27.13 18.55
CA GLY A 138 10.98 -27.69 19.73
C GLY A 138 9.51 -27.34 19.81
N GLU A 139 8.67 -28.31 19.47
CA GLU A 139 7.26 -28.43 19.88
C GLU A 139 6.21 -27.63 19.09
N ALA A 140 5.62 -28.34 18.12
CA ALA A 140 4.38 -27.97 17.46
C ALA A 140 3.23 -27.89 18.47
N GLY A 141 2.91 -26.67 18.90
CA GLY A 141 1.66 -26.36 19.58
C GLY A 141 0.52 -26.36 18.55
N GLU A 142 -0.35 -27.34 18.66
CA GLU A 142 -1.61 -27.50 17.93
C GLU A 142 -2.45 -26.21 18.05
N VAL A 143 -2.63 -25.48 16.93
CA VAL A 143 -3.53 -24.33 16.86
C VAL A 143 -4.83 -24.80 16.23
N ASP A 144 -5.89 -24.87 17.04
CA ASP A 144 -7.25 -25.17 16.57
C ASP A 144 -7.65 -24.21 15.45
N GLN A 145 -7.82 -24.75 14.25
CA GLN A 145 -8.39 -24.04 13.12
C GLN A 145 -9.90 -23.90 13.32
N PRO A 146 -10.47 -22.69 13.24
CA PRO A 146 -11.91 -22.58 13.08
C PRO A 146 -12.28 -23.05 11.67
N VAL A 147 -12.88 -24.24 11.58
CA VAL A 147 -13.56 -24.71 10.36
C VAL A 147 -14.80 -23.84 10.16
N ALA A 148 -14.70 -22.85 9.28
CA ALA A 148 -15.85 -22.25 8.63
C ALA A 148 -15.98 -22.85 7.23
N PRO A 149 -17.15 -23.39 6.83
CA PRO A 149 -17.35 -23.89 5.48
C PRO A 149 -17.18 -22.75 4.48
N LEU A 150 -16.34 -22.96 3.48
CA LEU A 150 -16.28 -22.12 2.28
C LEU A 150 -17.60 -22.30 1.52
N ASP A 151 -18.58 -21.45 1.77
CA ASP A 151 -19.70 -21.26 0.85
C ASP A 151 -19.28 -20.22 -0.19
N VAL A 152 -19.14 -20.70 -1.43
CA VAL A 152 -18.72 -19.94 -2.59
C VAL A 152 -19.95 -19.25 -3.18
N ASN A 153 -20.49 -18.24 -2.48
CA ASN A 153 -21.36 -17.25 -3.11
C ASN A 153 -21.69 -16.07 -2.17
N ASP A 154 -20.84 -15.03 -2.14
CA ASP A 154 -21.32 -13.69 -1.76
C ASP A 154 -20.49 -12.57 -2.40
N TYR A 155 -20.33 -12.65 -3.72
CA TYR A 155 -19.92 -11.49 -4.52
C TYR A 155 -21.16 -10.64 -4.82
N SER A 156 -21.63 -9.84 -3.86
CA SER A 156 -22.37 -8.59 -4.10
C SER A 156 -22.83 -7.92 -2.81
N ILE A 157 -21.96 -7.17 -2.13
CA ILE A 157 -22.42 -6.03 -1.30
C ILE A 157 -21.42 -4.87 -1.48
N GLY A 158 -21.79 -3.93 -2.35
CA GLY A 158 -21.18 -2.61 -2.37
C GLY A 158 -21.53 -1.87 -1.08
N ILE A 159 -20.53 -1.63 -0.23
CA ILE A 159 -20.66 -0.69 0.89
C ILE A 159 -20.08 0.65 0.43
N SER A 160 -20.98 1.61 0.26
CA SER A 160 -20.66 3.01 0.00
C SER A 160 -19.83 3.58 1.15
N MET A 161 -18.66 4.14 0.85
CA MET A 161 -17.87 4.92 1.81
C MET A 161 -18.42 6.34 1.89
N SER A 162 -19.50 6.54 2.65
CA SER A 162 -19.88 7.86 3.15
C SER A 162 -20.27 7.73 4.62
N GLY A 163 -19.27 7.82 5.50
CA GLY A 163 -19.47 7.91 6.94
C GLY A 163 -18.79 9.18 7.43
N ASP A 164 -19.59 10.19 7.75
CA ASP A 164 -19.16 11.39 8.47
C ASP A 164 -18.67 10.98 9.87
N PHE A 165 -17.46 11.41 10.23
CA PHE A 165 -16.94 11.21 11.59
C PHE A 165 -17.29 12.44 12.42
N ASP A 166 -18.28 12.29 13.29
CA ASP A 166 -18.58 13.26 14.34
C ASP A 166 -17.54 13.10 15.45
N LEU A 167 -16.72 14.13 15.67
CA LEU A 167 -15.79 14.21 16.79
C LEU A 167 -16.52 14.91 17.93
N GLY A 168 -17.00 14.14 18.91
CA GLY A 168 -17.52 14.67 20.16
C GLY A 168 -16.38 15.23 21.03
N ASP A 169 -16.63 16.42 21.58
CA ASP A 169 -15.78 17.21 22.49
C ASP A 169 -15.30 16.47 23.76
#